data_AF-A0A7C6MCU5-F1
#
_entry.id   AF-A0A7C6MCU5-F1
#
_cell.length_a   1.000
_cell.length_b   1.000
_cell.length_c   1.000
_cell.angle_alpha   90.00
_cell.angle_beta   90.00
_cell.angle_gamma   90.00
#
_symmetry.space_group_name_H-M   'P 1'
#
loop_
_entity.id
_entity.type
_entity.pdbx_description
1 polymer ?
#
loop_
_entity_poly.entity_id
_entity_poly.type
_entity_poly.pdbx_seq_one_letter_code
_entity_poly.pdbx_strand_id
1 'polypeptide(L)'
;MNPETVPSDIQELLTKGPQGIELTRQESELYRLLSEYREENGKPAIPLSKSLTYVAQLHVRDLTANKVAPPYTLQSWSKNGPWEGVRYTANHRHARLMWNKPKELTNYSGDGFEITFSRKGGTNARTAFNSWIRQKSVSSIILNAGNWETISWKAVGVGLHGEFAVIWFGDKEDQ
;
A
#
# COMPACT_ATOMS: atom_id res chain seq x y z
N MET A 1 12.31 -21.86 -19.06
CA MET A 1 11.66 -21.29 -17.86
C MET A 1 10.23 -21.00 -18.25
N ASN A 2 9.26 -21.68 -17.65
CA ASN A 2 7.85 -21.37 -17.88
C ASN A 2 7.60 -19.95 -17.35
N PRO A 3 6.96 -19.04 -18.10
CA PRO A 3 6.45 -17.82 -17.49
C PRO A 3 5.42 -18.26 -16.46
N GLU A 4 5.76 -18.15 -15.17
CA GLU A 4 4.78 -18.28 -14.10
C GLU A 4 3.67 -17.29 -14.43
N THR A 5 2.49 -17.84 -14.75
CA THR A 5 1.35 -17.05 -15.20
C THR A 5 0.98 -16.10 -14.07
N VAL A 6 1.03 -14.80 -14.34
CA VAL A 6 0.52 -13.76 -13.44
C VAL A 6 -0.84 -14.22 -12.91
N PRO A 7 -1.08 -14.27 -11.59
CA PRO A 7 -2.37 -14.66 -11.03
C PRO A 7 -3.55 -13.96 -11.72
N SER A 8 -4.67 -14.68 -11.94
CA SER A 8 -5.80 -14.16 -12.71
C SER A 8 -6.44 -12.91 -12.11
N ASP A 9 -6.45 -12.81 -10.79
CA ASP A 9 -6.91 -11.64 -10.05
C ASP A 9 -5.98 -10.41 -10.25
N ILE A 10 -4.68 -10.64 -10.41
CA ILE A 10 -3.73 -9.60 -10.81
C ILE A 10 -3.97 -9.21 -12.27
N GLN A 11 -4.14 -10.17 -13.19
CA GLN A 11 -4.46 -9.87 -14.60
C GLN A 11 -5.75 -9.04 -14.75
N GLU A 12 -6.77 -9.34 -13.95
CA GLU A 12 -8.01 -8.58 -13.92
C GLU A 12 -7.77 -7.12 -13.53
N LEU A 13 -7.00 -6.88 -12.45
CA LEU A 13 -6.64 -5.52 -12.06
C LEU A 13 -5.86 -4.80 -13.16
N LEU A 14 -4.83 -5.45 -13.72
CA LEU A 14 -4.02 -4.89 -14.79
C LEU A 14 -4.87 -4.46 -15.99
N THR A 15 -5.92 -5.23 -16.30
CA THR A 15 -6.86 -4.93 -17.39
C THR A 15 -7.76 -3.73 -17.06
N LYS A 16 -8.23 -3.62 -15.81
CA LYS A 16 -9.05 -2.48 -15.35
C LYS A 16 -8.26 -1.18 -15.27
N GLY A 17 -6.98 -1.27 -14.89
CA GLY A 17 -6.13 -0.13 -14.59
C GLY A 17 -6.66 0.74 -13.44
N PRO A 18 -6.00 1.86 -13.12
CA PRO A 18 -6.36 2.70 -11.98
C PRO A 18 -7.79 3.24 -12.03
N GLN A 19 -8.33 3.55 -13.22
CA GLN A 19 -9.65 4.18 -13.33
C GLN A 19 -10.80 3.19 -13.16
N GLY A 20 -10.56 1.89 -13.37
CA GLY A 20 -11.55 0.83 -13.31
C GLY A 20 -11.56 0.04 -12.01
N ILE A 21 -10.71 0.38 -11.03
CA ILE A 21 -10.75 -0.25 -9.71
C ILE A 21 -11.86 0.30 -8.83
N GLU A 22 -12.34 -0.56 -7.93
CA GLU A 22 -13.30 -0.23 -6.89
C GLU A 22 -12.78 -0.70 -5.54
N LEU A 23 -13.18 -0.01 -4.48
CA LEU A 23 -12.90 -0.44 -3.12
C LEU A 23 -13.83 -1.58 -2.74
N THR A 24 -13.27 -2.64 -2.15
CA THR A 24 -14.06 -3.61 -1.40
C THR A 24 -14.62 -2.98 -0.12
N ARG A 25 -15.61 -3.62 0.51
CA ARG A 25 -16.14 -3.18 1.82
C ARG A 25 -15.04 -3.04 2.88
N GLN A 26 -14.05 -3.92 2.89
CA GLN A 26 -12.94 -3.86 3.84
C GLN A 26 -11.98 -2.71 3.52
N GLU A 27 -11.71 -2.44 2.27
CA GLU A 27 -10.86 -1.30 1.88
C GLU A 27 -11.54 0.03 2.18
N SER A 28 -12.86 0.16 1.92
CA SER A 28 -13.65 1.33 2.33
C SER A 28 -13.65 1.53 3.85
N GLU A 29 -13.80 0.47 4.64
CA GLU A 29 -13.68 0.53 6.10
C GLU A 29 -12.27 0.94 6.53
N LEU A 30 -11.24 0.46 5.85
CA LEU A 30 -9.86 0.80 6.17
C LEU A 30 -9.58 2.29 5.94
N TYR A 31 -10.04 2.84 4.82
CA TYR A 31 -9.95 4.27 4.54
C TYR A 31 -10.77 5.11 5.54
N ARG A 32 -11.96 4.65 5.94
CA ARG A 32 -12.76 5.31 6.97
C ARG A 32 -12.02 5.38 8.31
N LEU A 33 -11.47 4.26 8.78
CA LEU A 33 -10.71 4.19 10.04
C LEU A 33 -9.47 5.11 10.01
N LEU A 34 -8.76 5.16 8.88
CA LEU A 34 -7.65 6.08 8.68
C LEU A 34 -8.09 7.54 8.81
N SER A 35 -9.15 7.90 8.12
CA SER A 35 -9.68 9.27 8.08
C SER A 35 -10.14 9.71 9.48
N GLU A 36 -10.88 8.86 10.18
CA GLU A 36 -11.36 9.11 11.55
C GLU A 36 -10.20 9.28 12.54
N TYR A 37 -9.21 8.38 12.50
CA TYR A 37 -8.05 8.50 13.39
C TYR A 37 -7.26 9.79 13.15
N ARG A 38 -7.16 10.24 11.89
CA ARG A 38 -6.53 11.53 11.59
C ARG A 38 -7.36 12.69 12.15
N GLU A 39 -8.67 12.67 11.95
CA GLU A 39 -9.60 13.69 12.48
C GLU A 39 -9.56 13.77 14.01
N GLU A 40 -9.62 12.63 14.71
CA GLU A 40 -9.51 12.52 16.17
C GLU A 40 -8.19 13.11 16.71
N ASN A 41 -7.14 13.15 15.88
CA ASN A 41 -5.83 13.70 16.22
C ASN A 41 -5.59 15.09 15.59
N GLY A 42 -6.64 15.78 15.14
CA GLY A 42 -6.57 17.15 14.60
C GLY A 42 -5.82 17.25 13.27
N LYS A 43 -5.76 16.15 12.50
CA LYS A 43 -5.17 16.11 11.15
C LYS A 43 -6.29 15.99 10.11
N PRO A 44 -6.19 16.67 8.96
CA PRO A 44 -7.19 16.56 7.91
C PRO A 44 -7.19 15.15 7.31
N ALA A 45 -8.36 14.69 6.86
CA ALA A 45 -8.46 13.52 6.01
C ALA A 45 -7.61 13.69 4.75
N ILE A 46 -7.08 12.58 4.23
CA ILE A 46 -6.25 12.57 3.01
C ILE A 46 -7.15 12.13 1.86
N PRO A 47 -7.18 12.83 0.72
CA PRO A 47 -7.97 12.42 -0.44
C PRO A 47 -7.63 11.00 -0.89
N LEU A 48 -8.65 10.18 -1.09
CA LEU A 48 -8.49 8.84 -1.66
C LEU A 48 -8.02 8.95 -3.12
N SER A 49 -7.00 8.17 -3.47
CA SER A 49 -6.38 8.11 -4.80
C SER A 49 -6.67 6.76 -5.45
N LYS A 50 -7.17 6.81 -6.69
CA LYS A 50 -7.35 5.63 -7.52
C LYS A 50 -6.02 5.01 -7.91
N SER A 51 -5.03 5.83 -8.25
CA SER A 51 -3.68 5.37 -8.58
C SER A 51 -3.03 4.62 -7.42
N LEU A 52 -3.03 5.20 -6.22
CA LEU A 52 -2.45 4.55 -5.05
C LEU A 52 -3.26 3.34 -4.58
N THR A 53 -4.60 3.36 -4.71
CA THR A 53 -5.44 2.20 -4.38
C THR A 53 -5.17 1.05 -5.34
N TYR A 54 -4.98 1.32 -6.63
CA TYR A 54 -4.59 0.32 -7.62
C TYR A 54 -3.23 -0.31 -7.29
N VAL A 55 -2.22 0.50 -6.94
CA VAL A 55 -0.91 0.02 -6.48
C VAL A 55 -1.06 -0.86 -5.23
N ALA A 56 -1.85 -0.40 -4.26
CA ALA A 56 -2.11 -1.13 -3.02
C ALA A 56 -2.80 -2.49 -3.27
N GLN A 57 -3.79 -2.52 -4.16
CA GLN A 57 -4.54 -3.72 -4.53
C GLN A 57 -3.69 -4.74 -5.30
N LEU A 58 -2.80 -4.28 -6.18
CA LEU A 58 -1.80 -5.13 -6.83
C LEU A 58 -0.83 -5.72 -5.81
N HIS A 59 -0.34 -4.89 -4.88
CA HIS A 59 0.67 -5.31 -3.92
C HIS A 59 0.19 -6.41 -2.97
N VAL A 60 -1.03 -6.27 -2.41
CA VAL A 60 -1.57 -7.33 -1.54
C VAL A 60 -1.79 -8.66 -2.26
N ARG A 61 -2.11 -8.63 -3.55
CA ARG A 61 -2.26 -9.85 -4.36
C ARG A 61 -0.90 -10.44 -4.71
N ASP A 62 0.08 -9.60 -5.01
CA ASP A 62 1.46 -10.03 -5.19
C ASP A 62 2.00 -10.73 -3.93
N LEU A 63 1.82 -10.13 -2.76
CA LEU A 63 2.20 -10.71 -1.46
C LEU A 63 1.44 -12.03 -1.16
N THR A 64 0.18 -12.13 -1.60
CA THR A 64 -0.62 -13.34 -1.44
C THR A 64 -0.08 -14.48 -2.31
N ALA A 65 0.29 -14.18 -3.55
CA ALA A 65 0.78 -15.17 -4.50
C ALA A 65 2.26 -15.53 -4.30
N ASN A 66 3.06 -14.61 -3.77
CA ASN A 66 4.51 -14.71 -3.72
C ASN A 66 5.03 -14.58 -2.29
N LYS A 67 5.56 -15.69 -1.76
CA LYS A 67 6.08 -15.73 -0.39
C LYS A 67 7.30 -14.81 -0.24
N VAL A 68 7.20 -13.84 0.69
CA VAL A 68 8.34 -13.06 1.17
C VAL A 68 8.99 -13.81 2.33
N ALA A 69 10.30 -14.05 2.24
CA ALA A 69 11.09 -14.70 3.29
C ALA A 69 12.21 -13.77 3.77
N PRO A 70 12.64 -13.88 5.05
CA PRO A 70 13.83 -13.18 5.53
C PRO A 70 15.03 -13.42 4.61
N PRO A 71 15.88 -12.40 4.37
CA PRO A 71 15.94 -11.10 5.06
C PRO A 71 15.00 -10.03 4.50
N TYR A 72 14.09 -10.39 3.57
CA TYR A 72 13.22 -9.43 2.91
C TYR A 72 11.96 -9.12 3.72
N THR A 73 11.41 -7.92 3.54
CA THR A 73 10.23 -7.41 4.25
C THR A 73 9.02 -7.31 3.31
N LEU A 74 7.83 -7.07 3.87
CA LEU A 74 6.57 -6.97 3.12
C LEU A 74 6.51 -5.82 2.12
N GLN A 75 7.48 -4.91 2.14
CA GLN A 75 7.68 -3.88 1.11
C GLN A 75 8.30 -4.44 -0.19
N SER A 76 8.56 -5.75 -0.24
CA SER A 76 9.12 -6.42 -1.42
C SER A 76 8.06 -6.70 -2.47
N TRP A 77 8.41 -6.45 -3.73
CA TRP A 77 7.59 -6.81 -4.89
C TRP A 77 8.22 -8.00 -5.59
N SER A 78 7.43 -9.00 -5.96
CA SER A 78 7.91 -10.12 -6.75
C SER A 78 8.24 -9.67 -8.18
N LYS A 79 8.88 -10.56 -8.94
CA LYS A 79 9.11 -10.39 -10.39
C LYS A 79 7.97 -10.99 -11.24
N ASN A 80 6.85 -11.36 -10.62
CA ASN A 80 5.75 -12.11 -11.24
C ASN A 80 4.60 -11.18 -11.65
N GLY A 81 4.93 -10.07 -12.29
CA GLY A 81 4.00 -9.06 -12.81
C GLY A 81 4.70 -8.14 -13.82
N PRO A 82 3.98 -7.20 -14.46
CA PRO A 82 4.54 -6.25 -15.43
C PRO A 82 5.32 -5.10 -14.76
N TRP A 83 5.96 -5.36 -13.62
CA TRP A 83 6.71 -4.39 -12.83
C TRP A 83 8.10 -4.95 -12.48
N GLU A 84 9.02 -4.07 -12.10
CA GLU A 84 10.34 -4.39 -11.60
C GLU A 84 10.25 -5.03 -10.20
N GLY A 85 10.79 -6.22 -10.03
CA GLY A 85 10.83 -6.87 -8.71
C GLY A 85 11.70 -6.10 -7.72
N VAL A 86 11.26 -5.98 -6.47
CA VAL A 86 11.98 -5.30 -5.39
C VAL A 86 12.24 -6.26 -4.25
N ARG A 87 13.52 -6.47 -3.94
CA ARG A 87 13.96 -7.19 -2.73
C ARG A 87 14.21 -6.19 -1.62
N TYR A 88 13.16 -5.85 -0.86
CA TYR A 88 13.22 -4.83 0.17
C TYR A 88 13.79 -5.39 1.48
N THR A 89 14.76 -4.69 2.06
CA THR A 89 15.40 -5.06 3.33
C THR A 89 15.18 -3.98 4.38
N ALA A 90 15.22 -4.35 5.66
CA ALA A 90 14.94 -3.44 6.79
C ALA A 90 15.89 -2.23 6.89
N ASN A 91 17.03 -2.25 6.20
CA ASN A 91 17.96 -1.11 6.12
C ASN A 91 17.53 -0.04 5.08
N HIS A 92 16.38 -0.21 4.43
CA HIS A 92 15.81 0.72 3.45
C HIS A 92 16.71 1.03 2.24
N ARG A 93 17.70 0.18 1.94
CA ARG A 93 18.64 0.37 0.80
C ARG A 93 17.93 0.55 -0.55
N HIS A 94 16.75 -0.05 -0.70
CA HIS A 94 15.94 0.00 -1.92
C HIS A 94 14.68 0.85 -1.78
N ALA A 95 14.65 1.81 -0.85
CA ALA A 95 13.50 2.69 -0.61
C ALA A 95 13.03 3.41 -1.88
N ARG A 96 13.95 3.89 -2.72
CA ARG A 96 13.64 4.55 -3.99
C ARG A 96 12.83 3.69 -4.96
N LEU A 97 13.07 2.37 -4.99
CA LEU A 97 12.31 1.47 -5.86
C LEU A 97 10.86 1.34 -5.38
N MET A 98 10.64 1.27 -4.06
CA MET A 98 9.30 1.29 -3.47
C MET A 98 8.61 2.65 -3.73
N TRP A 99 9.31 3.76 -3.53
CA TRP A 99 8.74 5.10 -3.74
C TRP A 99 8.31 5.37 -5.18
N ASN A 100 8.96 4.73 -6.14
CA ASN A 100 8.65 4.86 -7.56
C ASN A 100 7.53 3.94 -8.05
N LYS A 101 7.05 2.98 -7.24
CA LYS A 101 5.99 2.04 -7.64
C LYS A 101 4.74 2.71 -8.19
N PRO A 102 4.23 3.81 -7.58
CA PRO A 102 3.11 4.54 -8.17
C PRO A 102 3.41 5.09 -9.57
N LYS A 103 4.60 5.63 -9.81
CA LYS A 103 5.01 6.17 -11.13
C LYS A 103 5.18 5.07 -12.17
N GLU A 104 5.58 3.89 -11.74
CA GLU A 104 5.78 2.72 -12.60
C GLU A 104 4.44 2.13 -13.05
N LEU A 105 3.49 2.03 -12.13
CA LEU A 105 2.22 1.33 -12.35
C LEU A 105 1.09 2.26 -12.82
N THR A 106 1.26 3.58 -12.71
CA THR A 106 0.22 4.59 -12.94
C THR A 106 0.82 5.92 -13.43
N ASN A 107 -0.03 6.90 -13.73
CA ASN A 107 0.40 8.27 -14.05
C ASN A 107 0.65 9.15 -12.81
N TYR A 108 0.60 8.58 -11.59
CA TYR A 108 0.88 9.32 -10.36
C TYR A 108 2.30 9.87 -10.38
N SER A 109 2.46 11.19 -10.26
CA SER A 109 3.76 11.86 -10.43
C SER A 109 4.59 11.97 -9.14
N GLY A 110 3.99 11.69 -7.98
CA GLY A 110 4.62 11.83 -6.66
C GLY A 110 5.40 10.59 -6.22
N ASP A 111 6.07 10.71 -5.07
CA ASP A 111 6.65 9.59 -4.34
C ASP A 111 5.56 8.88 -3.51
N GLY A 112 5.59 7.55 -3.52
CA GLY A 112 4.72 6.71 -2.69
C GLY A 112 5.41 6.22 -1.42
N PHE A 113 4.67 6.10 -0.33
CA PHE A 113 5.18 5.54 0.94
C PHE A 113 4.18 4.54 1.46
N GLU A 114 4.63 3.39 1.95
CA GLU A 114 3.71 2.34 2.37
C GLU A 114 3.88 1.93 3.84
N ILE A 115 2.76 1.53 4.43
CA ILE A 115 2.71 0.73 5.65
C ILE A 115 2.05 -0.61 5.32
N THR A 116 2.66 -1.68 5.80
CA THR A 116 2.24 -3.06 5.49
C THR A 116 1.85 -3.78 6.77
N PHE A 117 0.85 -4.65 6.68
CA PHE A 117 0.44 -5.54 7.75
C PHE A 117 0.14 -6.93 7.18
N SER A 118 0.51 -7.96 7.93
CA SER A 118 0.12 -9.34 7.62
C SER A 118 -0.31 -10.08 8.88
N ARG A 119 -1.32 -10.94 8.77
CA ARG A 119 -1.70 -11.87 9.83
C ARG A 119 -2.04 -13.24 9.26
N LYS A 120 -1.32 -14.26 9.73
CA LYS A 120 -1.56 -15.66 9.36
C LYS A 120 -3.01 -16.05 9.67
N GLY A 121 -3.68 -16.70 8.72
CA GLY A 121 -5.09 -17.09 8.82
C GLY A 121 -6.08 -15.98 8.42
N GLY A 122 -5.58 -14.83 7.93
CA GLY A 122 -6.41 -13.76 7.38
C GLY A 122 -6.43 -12.49 8.24
N THR A 123 -6.69 -11.37 7.58
CA THR A 123 -6.86 -10.06 8.22
C THR A 123 -8.12 -9.33 7.75
N ASN A 124 -8.47 -8.26 8.45
CA ASN A 124 -9.53 -7.33 8.10
C ASN A 124 -9.09 -5.90 8.46
N ALA A 125 -9.86 -4.91 7.99
CA ALA A 125 -9.53 -3.49 8.13
C ALA A 125 -9.21 -3.10 9.58
N ARG A 126 -10.12 -3.44 10.50
CA ARG A 126 -9.99 -3.11 11.93
C ARG A 126 -8.79 -3.78 12.58
N THR A 127 -8.49 -5.03 12.22
CA THR A 127 -7.34 -5.77 12.77
C THR A 127 -6.03 -5.12 12.34
N ALA A 128 -5.88 -4.86 11.04
CA ALA A 128 -4.69 -4.20 10.49
C ALA A 128 -4.52 -2.79 11.08
N PHE A 129 -5.58 -2.00 11.07
CA PHE A 129 -5.55 -0.62 11.54
C PHE A 129 -5.20 -0.50 13.02
N ASN A 130 -5.81 -1.34 13.87
CA ASN A 130 -5.49 -1.40 15.30
C ASN A 130 -4.03 -1.78 15.56
N SER A 131 -3.42 -2.60 14.71
CA SER A 131 -2.00 -2.94 14.81
C SER A 131 -1.10 -1.75 14.49
N TRP A 132 -1.44 -0.97 13.46
CA TRP A 132 -0.67 0.20 13.05
C TRP A 132 -0.71 1.32 14.09
N ILE A 133 -1.89 1.68 14.60
CA ILE A 133 -2.00 2.81 15.55
C ILE A 133 -1.35 2.53 16.92
N ARG A 134 -1.15 1.26 17.28
CA ARG A 134 -0.44 0.85 18.52
C ARG A 134 1.08 1.00 18.41
N GLN A 135 1.62 1.09 17.20
CA GLN A 135 3.06 1.22 16.96
C GLN A 135 3.41 2.68 16.69
N LYS A 136 4.12 3.32 17.62
CA LYS A 136 4.48 4.74 17.52
C LYS A 136 5.17 5.10 16.20
N SER A 137 6.05 4.23 15.70
CA SER A 137 6.74 4.44 14.42
C SER A 137 5.78 4.49 13.24
N VAL A 138 4.70 3.69 13.25
CA VAL A 138 3.71 3.64 12.18
C VAL A 138 2.65 4.72 12.33
N SER A 139 2.14 4.94 13.55
CA SER A 139 1.17 6.01 13.80
C SER A 139 1.75 7.40 13.49
N SER A 140 3.06 7.59 13.66
CA SER A 140 3.75 8.83 13.25
C SER A 140 3.71 9.06 11.74
N ILE A 141 3.74 8.00 10.92
CA ILE A 141 3.54 8.10 9.46
C ILE A 141 2.12 8.57 9.18
N ILE A 142 1.13 7.89 9.80
CA ILE A 142 -0.30 8.18 9.61
C ILE A 142 -0.64 9.62 9.99
N LEU A 143 0.02 10.20 10.99
CA LEU A 143 -0.28 11.55 11.50
C LEU A 143 0.65 12.66 10.99
N ASN A 144 1.61 12.35 10.11
CA ASN A 144 2.69 13.29 9.72
C ASN A 144 3.40 13.88 10.95
N ALA A 145 3.87 13.03 11.85
CA ALA A 145 4.54 13.42 13.10
C ALA A 145 6.02 12.98 13.12
N GLY A 146 6.83 13.68 13.92
CA GLY A 146 8.27 13.43 14.02
C GLY A 146 8.96 13.58 12.67
N ASN A 147 9.65 12.53 12.21
CA ASN A 147 10.40 12.55 10.94
C ASN A 147 9.53 12.76 9.68
N TRP A 148 8.20 12.73 9.83
CA TRP A 148 7.24 12.91 8.73
C TRP A 148 6.58 14.29 8.70
N GLU A 149 6.95 15.20 9.61
CA GLU A 149 6.34 16.54 9.72
C GLU A 149 6.57 17.43 8.50
N THR A 150 7.67 17.21 7.77
CA THR A 150 8.03 17.97 6.57
C THR A 150 7.32 17.48 5.32
N ILE A 151 6.64 16.33 5.38
CA ILE A 151 5.89 15.77 4.26
C ILE A 151 4.39 16.03 4.49
N SER A 152 3.69 16.43 3.43
CA SER A 152 2.23 16.58 3.44
C SER A 152 1.62 15.47 2.61
N TRP A 153 0.82 14.59 3.23
CA TRP A 153 0.05 13.60 2.48
C TRP A 153 -1.04 14.28 1.68
N LYS A 154 -1.03 14.05 0.36
CA LYS A 154 -1.97 14.62 -0.62
C LYS A 154 -2.86 13.57 -1.26
N ALA A 155 -2.46 12.31 -1.17
CA ALA A 155 -3.18 11.18 -1.71
C ALA A 155 -3.01 9.97 -0.78
N VAL A 156 -4.04 9.13 -0.70
CA VAL A 156 -3.95 7.84 -0.02
C VAL A 156 -4.63 6.74 -0.83
N GLY A 157 -4.02 5.56 -0.85
CA GLY A 157 -4.59 4.35 -1.42
C GLY A 157 -4.56 3.20 -0.43
N VAL A 158 -5.53 2.30 -0.53
CA VAL A 158 -5.70 1.19 0.41
C VAL A 158 -5.85 -0.13 -0.35
N GLY A 159 -5.31 -1.21 0.21
CA GLY A 159 -5.39 -2.55 -0.36
C GLY A 159 -5.55 -3.58 0.73
N LEU A 160 -6.48 -4.52 0.58
CA LEU A 160 -6.66 -5.62 1.53
C LEU A 160 -7.04 -6.90 0.81
N HIS A 161 -6.24 -7.94 0.98
CA HIS A 161 -6.49 -9.25 0.38
C HIS A 161 -5.87 -10.37 1.21
N GLY A 162 -6.65 -11.41 1.49
CA GLY A 162 -6.20 -12.58 2.24
C GLY A 162 -5.60 -12.22 3.62
N GLU A 163 -4.30 -12.46 3.76
CA GLU A 163 -3.55 -12.21 5.00
C GLU A 163 -3.00 -10.78 5.09
N PHE A 164 -3.09 -9.98 4.03
CA PHE A 164 -2.35 -8.73 3.88
C PHE A 164 -3.26 -7.50 3.83
N ALA A 165 -2.77 -6.41 4.41
CA ALA A 165 -3.32 -5.08 4.26
C ALA A 165 -2.18 -4.07 4.08
N VAL A 166 -2.37 -3.08 3.20
CA VAL A 166 -1.42 -2.00 2.94
C VAL A 166 -2.15 -0.67 2.81
N ILE A 167 -1.48 0.40 3.24
CA ILE A 167 -1.85 1.78 2.92
C ILE A 167 -0.67 2.43 2.23
N TRP A 168 -0.92 3.05 1.08
CA TRP A 168 0.01 3.88 0.33
C TRP A 168 -0.33 5.35 0.53
N PHE A 169 0.64 6.14 0.96
CA PHE A 169 0.57 7.59 1.08
C PHE A 169 1.36 8.23 -0.06
N GLY A 170 0.85 9.36 -0.55
CA GLY A 170 1.46 10.10 -1.64
C GLY A 170 1.71 11.56 -1.28
N ASP A 171 2.82 12.12 -1.75
CA ASP A 171 3.23 13.52 -1.53
C ASP A 171 2.65 14.51 -2.57
N LYS A 172 1.96 13.99 -3.60
CA LYS A 172 1.21 14.73 -4.62
C LYS A 172 -0.25 14.30 -4.67
N GLU A 173 -1.09 15.16 -5.23
CA GLU A 173 -2.48 14.82 -5.54
C GLU A 173 -2.53 13.80 -6.68
N ASP A 174 -3.56 12.96 -6.68
CA ASP A 174 -3.82 12.06 -7.80
C ASP A 174 -4.18 12.87 -9.06
N GLN A 175 -3.84 12.34 -10.23
CA GLN A 175 -4.05 13.01 -11.52
C GLN A 175 -5.38 12.63 -12.16
#